data_AF-O45879-F1
#
_entry.id   AF-O45879-F1
#
_cell.length_a   1.000
_cell.length_b   1.000
_cell.length_c   1.000
_cell.angle_alpha   90.00
_cell.angle_beta   90.00
_cell.angle_gamma   90.00
#
_symmetry.space_group_name_H-M   'P 1'
#
loop_
_entity.id
_entity.type
_entity.pdbx_description
1 polymer ?
#
loop_
_entity_poly.entity_id
_entity_poly.type
_entity_poly.pdbx_seq_one_letter_code
_entity_poly.pdbx_strand_id
1 'polypeptide(L)'
;MMISILLVFAVSTAYCRDYGREMRATRMSVVDFWKNETKGDGLNVRVAHGVNSWPDLVDQLHEPFLNKSMMIEGDVFMQAHRRPRHRAVPVMKADTKLADRITFKEWLREVATMNKAIKINFRSNEVVRPVLQDLYASQADPTSPVLQYPVILHANVFRSPRSVETEVDPSTFVEKAKDLFPDATLSLGWTKQSNFSHLHPKFKKLSWRQLFHILEYISRLDQPVMLSVRLSVAAHSKEQLLWLLGMDQSISLLLWSDAEDHVTNWTPIVELRRSTTKNRILYDLDPKHRKFLQTDSNEPIATPPTFSLQDWQAVEFSSSGSQLSTVVRSEKGPAFLGEPTALLLSKIPPPNFPSEQKISGKVHFLPKKGMENVDLDENSGVSIYLMDKVQDIDSPKIKNSLEVFIGFDGKIKITNGQLKNLPYYETKSVGQLPDSDCYGFEVTDMGWRVKLDAWTAECGNQKLRKRRTVSIELDTPFQKNRHLRNVVVSKKGDSAVDFLLEELQHKNAYNYRNPWITVVSTILLMIYLL
;
A
#
# COMPACT_ATOMS: atom_id res chain seq x y z
N MET A 1 58.21 -23.18 -23.70
CA MET A 1 57.02 -23.35 -24.57
C MET A 1 56.11 -24.40 -23.94
N MET A 2 55.37 -24.02 -22.90
CA MET A 2 54.37 -24.85 -22.20
C MET A 2 53.46 -23.85 -21.48
N ILE A 3 52.22 -23.71 -21.96
CA ILE A 3 51.20 -22.85 -21.36
C ILE A 3 50.39 -23.71 -20.41
N SER A 4 50.52 -23.42 -19.12
CA SER A 4 49.73 -24.02 -18.05
C SER A 4 48.33 -23.42 -18.00
N ILE A 5 47.32 -24.29 -17.98
CA ILE A 5 45.90 -23.99 -17.90
C ILE A 5 45.57 -23.52 -16.47
N LEU A 6 45.07 -22.29 -16.35
CA LEU A 6 44.44 -21.76 -15.12
C LEU A 6 42.93 -22.00 -15.20
N LEU A 7 42.41 -22.82 -14.28
CA LEU A 7 40.99 -22.92 -13.97
C LEU A 7 40.55 -21.61 -13.28
N VAL A 8 39.63 -20.87 -13.92
CA VAL A 8 38.90 -19.77 -13.30
C VAL A 8 37.55 -20.30 -12.83
N PHE A 9 37.35 -20.30 -11.52
CA PHE A 9 36.05 -20.49 -10.89
C PHE A 9 35.14 -19.30 -11.23
N ALA A 10 34.08 -19.56 -11.99
CA ALA A 10 33.00 -18.60 -12.22
C ALA A 10 32.13 -18.49 -10.97
N VAL A 11 32.19 -17.33 -10.30
CA VAL A 11 31.24 -16.93 -9.26
C VAL A 11 29.93 -16.53 -9.95
N SER A 12 28.86 -17.29 -9.73
CA SER A 12 27.51 -16.94 -10.15
C SER A 12 27.03 -15.68 -9.44
N THR A 13 27.16 -14.53 -10.10
CA THR A 13 26.40 -13.33 -9.77
C THR A 13 24.97 -13.51 -10.29
N ALA A 14 24.03 -13.85 -9.40
CA ALA A 14 22.61 -13.65 -9.62
C ALA A 14 22.32 -12.14 -9.60
N TYR A 15 22.61 -11.47 -10.72
CA TYR A 15 22.20 -10.09 -10.96
C TYR A 15 20.73 -10.12 -11.40
N CYS A 16 19.86 -9.56 -10.56
CA CYS A 16 18.44 -9.37 -10.80
C CYS A 16 18.23 -8.71 -12.17
N ARG A 17 17.48 -9.38 -13.04
CA ARG A 17 17.27 -9.02 -14.44
C ARG A 17 15.84 -8.47 -14.59
N ASP A 18 15.61 -7.21 -14.19
CA ASP A 18 14.29 -6.58 -14.37
C ASP A 18 14.33 -5.06 -14.65
N TYR A 19 15.31 -4.63 -15.44
CA TYR A 19 15.30 -3.32 -16.11
C TYR A 19 15.15 -3.55 -17.62
N GLY A 20 13.94 -3.39 -18.17
CA GLY A 20 13.76 -3.48 -19.63
C GLY A 20 12.36 -3.60 -20.24
N ARG A 21 11.24 -3.57 -19.50
CA ARG A 21 9.93 -3.38 -20.16
C ARG A 21 9.73 -1.91 -20.48
N GLU A 22 9.89 -1.57 -21.76
CA GLU A 22 9.42 -0.30 -22.32
C GLU A 22 7.98 -0.04 -21.86
N MET A 23 7.74 1.10 -21.20
CA MET A 23 6.46 1.42 -20.58
C MET A 23 5.41 1.62 -21.69
N ARG A 24 4.59 0.60 -21.94
CA ARG A 24 3.48 0.71 -22.89
C ARG A 24 2.48 1.73 -22.38
N ALA A 25 1.91 2.49 -23.30
CA ALA A 25 0.83 3.45 -23.03
C ALA A 25 -0.33 2.86 -22.22
N THR A 26 -0.63 1.58 -22.44
CA THR A 26 -1.67 0.82 -21.73
C THR A 26 -1.46 0.76 -20.21
N ARG A 27 -0.21 0.89 -19.74
CA ARG A 27 0.18 0.88 -18.32
C ARG A 27 0.27 2.28 -17.71
N MET A 28 0.12 3.35 -18.49
CA MET A 28 0.23 4.72 -17.98
C MET A 28 -1.01 5.13 -17.18
N SER A 29 -0.83 6.00 -16.19
CA SER A 29 -1.95 6.69 -15.55
C SER A 29 -2.70 7.54 -16.57
N VAL A 30 -4.03 7.53 -16.53
CA VAL A 30 -4.88 8.40 -17.37
C VAL A 30 -4.48 9.87 -17.17
N VAL A 31 -4.22 10.31 -15.94
CA VAL A 31 -3.86 11.71 -15.67
C VAL A 31 -2.51 12.06 -16.31
N ASP A 32 -1.54 11.16 -16.26
CA ASP A 32 -0.21 11.40 -16.83
C ASP A 32 -0.21 11.29 -18.36
N PHE A 33 -1.03 10.40 -18.91
CA PHE A 33 -1.18 10.23 -20.36
C PHE A 33 -1.81 11.49 -21.00
N TRP A 34 -2.86 12.04 -20.39
CA TRP A 34 -3.50 13.30 -20.81
C TRP A 34 -3.09 14.49 -19.92
N LYS A 35 -1.80 14.62 -19.61
CA LYS A 35 -1.31 15.63 -18.64
C LYS A 35 -1.68 17.07 -19.04
N ASN A 36 -1.69 17.38 -20.33
CA ASN A 36 -1.99 18.71 -20.83
C ASN A 36 -3.48 19.04 -20.70
N GLU A 37 -4.35 18.12 -21.09
CA GLU A 37 -5.80 18.28 -21.08
C GLU A 37 -6.35 18.24 -19.64
N THR A 38 -5.78 17.39 -18.79
CA THR A 38 -6.16 17.27 -17.37
C THR A 38 -5.49 18.34 -16.50
N LYS A 39 -4.50 19.08 -17.01
CA LYS A 39 -3.61 19.96 -16.23
C LYS A 39 -2.94 19.23 -15.05
N GLY A 40 -2.72 17.92 -15.19
CA GLY A 40 -2.17 17.04 -14.16
C GLY A 40 -3.09 16.79 -12.96
N ASP A 41 -4.40 17.08 -13.08
CA ASP A 41 -5.38 16.92 -12.00
C ASP A 41 -6.45 15.90 -12.37
N GLY A 42 -6.54 14.83 -11.59
CA GLY A 42 -7.53 13.77 -11.81
C GLY A 42 -8.99 14.21 -11.67
N LEU A 43 -9.27 15.42 -11.13
CA LEU A 43 -10.62 16.00 -11.12
C LEU A 43 -11.12 16.38 -12.51
N ASN A 44 -10.20 16.64 -13.45
CA ASN A 44 -10.52 17.03 -14.82
C ASN A 44 -10.79 15.85 -15.75
N VAL A 45 -10.51 14.62 -15.29
CA VAL A 45 -10.83 13.41 -16.04
C VAL A 45 -12.36 13.26 -16.12
N ARG A 46 -12.86 12.94 -17.31
CA ARG A 46 -14.27 12.65 -17.57
C ARG A 46 -14.40 11.23 -18.10
N VAL A 47 -15.39 10.52 -17.59
CA VAL A 47 -15.63 9.10 -17.90
C VAL A 47 -16.98 8.98 -18.59
N ALA A 48 -17.03 8.24 -19.69
CA ALA A 48 -18.27 7.79 -20.30
C ALA A 48 -18.64 6.43 -19.71
N HIS A 49 -19.67 6.42 -18.87
CA HIS A 49 -20.10 5.21 -18.17
C HIS A 49 -21.03 4.35 -19.01
N GLY A 50 -20.94 3.03 -18.80
CA GLY A 50 -21.93 2.08 -19.30
C GLY A 50 -22.05 2.05 -20.81
N VAL A 51 -20.95 2.31 -21.54
CA VAL A 51 -20.92 2.31 -23.00
C VAL A 51 -20.94 0.88 -23.48
N ASN A 52 -22.13 0.28 -23.55
CA ASN A 52 -22.32 -1.16 -23.68
C ASN A 52 -23.15 -1.54 -24.92
N SER A 53 -23.68 -0.57 -25.67
CA SER A 53 -24.48 -0.78 -26.87
C SER A 53 -23.93 -0.01 -28.08
N TRP A 54 -24.36 -0.39 -29.28
CA TRP A 54 -23.95 0.29 -30.52
C TRP A 54 -24.34 1.77 -30.51
N PRO A 55 -25.56 2.16 -30.08
CA PRO A 55 -25.91 3.55 -29.86
C PRO A 55 -24.93 4.29 -28.94
N ASP A 56 -24.55 3.70 -27.80
CA ASP A 56 -23.62 4.36 -26.87
C ASP A 56 -22.25 4.60 -27.52
N LEU A 57 -21.75 3.64 -28.31
CA LEU A 57 -20.49 3.77 -29.05
C LEU A 57 -20.56 4.90 -30.09
N VAL A 58 -21.68 5.00 -30.80
CA VAL A 58 -21.93 6.08 -31.78
C VAL A 58 -22.00 7.44 -31.10
N ASP A 59 -22.68 7.54 -29.95
CA ASP A 59 -22.73 8.77 -29.15
C ASP A 59 -21.33 9.21 -28.70
N GLN A 60 -20.45 8.26 -28.35
CA GLN A 60 -19.07 8.56 -27.99
C GLN A 60 -18.22 9.08 -29.16
N LEU A 61 -18.53 8.68 -30.41
CA LEU A 61 -17.86 9.20 -31.61
C LEU A 61 -18.30 10.63 -31.94
N HIS A 62 -19.54 11.00 -31.60
CA HIS A 62 -20.12 12.31 -31.90
C HIS A 62 -20.10 13.29 -30.71
N GLU A 63 -19.39 12.95 -29.64
CA GLU A 63 -19.33 13.76 -28.42
C GLU A 63 -18.72 15.16 -28.70
N PRO A 64 -19.35 16.26 -28.24
CA PRO A 64 -18.80 17.59 -28.41
C PRO A 64 -17.42 17.74 -27.77
N PHE A 65 -16.48 18.39 -28.46
CA PHE A 65 -15.09 18.54 -28.01
C PHE A 65 -14.96 19.07 -26.56
N LEU A 66 -15.77 20.05 -26.18
CA LEU A 66 -15.77 20.65 -24.83
C LEU A 66 -16.21 19.69 -23.72
N ASN A 67 -16.98 18.67 -24.07
CA ASN A 67 -17.47 17.67 -23.12
C ASN A 67 -16.80 16.31 -23.27
N LYS A 68 -15.81 16.20 -24.16
CA LYS A 68 -15.15 14.94 -24.51
C LYS A 68 -14.68 14.17 -23.27
N SER A 69 -15.19 12.97 -23.11
CA SER A 69 -14.68 12.01 -22.13
C SER A 69 -13.30 11.50 -22.55
N MET A 70 -12.43 11.31 -21.55
CA MET A 70 -11.07 10.79 -21.74
C MET A 70 -11.00 9.28 -21.52
N MET A 71 -12.00 8.71 -20.84
CA MET A 71 -12.08 7.29 -20.52
C MET A 71 -13.46 6.75 -20.90
N ILE A 72 -13.49 5.59 -21.55
CA ILE A 72 -14.70 4.82 -21.82
C ILE A 72 -14.74 3.65 -20.84
N GLU A 73 -15.90 3.45 -20.22
CA GLU A 73 -16.16 2.33 -19.33
C GLU A 73 -17.18 1.37 -19.93
N GLY A 74 -16.81 0.09 -20.01
CA GLY A 74 -17.65 -1.00 -20.49
C GLY A 74 -17.79 -2.11 -19.45
N ASP A 75 -19.01 -2.64 -19.30
CA ASP A 75 -19.35 -3.73 -18.40
C ASP A 75 -19.45 -5.05 -19.14
N VAL A 76 -18.63 -6.04 -18.76
CA VAL A 76 -18.61 -7.34 -19.43
C VAL A 76 -19.19 -8.42 -18.53
N PHE A 77 -20.03 -9.27 -19.11
CA PHE A 77 -20.58 -10.45 -18.45
C PHE A 77 -20.55 -11.66 -19.40
N MET A 78 -20.64 -12.87 -18.83
CA MET A 78 -20.74 -14.10 -19.61
C MET A 78 -22.17 -14.36 -20.07
N GLN A 79 -22.37 -14.56 -21.37
CA GLN A 79 -23.64 -15.04 -21.89
C GLN A 79 -23.70 -16.57 -21.81
N ALA A 80 -24.40 -17.07 -20.79
CA ALA A 80 -24.77 -18.47 -20.71
C ALA A 80 -25.81 -18.81 -21.80
N HIS A 81 -25.47 -19.73 -22.69
CA HIS A 81 -26.41 -20.27 -23.66
C HIS A 81 -27.21 -21.39 -23.01
N ARG A 82 -28.53 -21.45 -23.26
CA ARG A 82 -29.38 -22.56 -22.76
C ARG A 82 -28.96 -23.93 -23.27
N ARG A 83 -28.21 -23.98 -24.38
CA ARG A 83 -27.74 -25.23 -25.01
C ARG A 83 -26.29 -25.49 -24.58
N PRO A 84 -25.98 -26.66 -23.97
CA PRO A 84 -24.63 -27.01 -23.49
C PRO A 84 -23.53 -26.97 -24.56
N ARG A 85 -23.88 -27.04 -25.85
CA ARG A 85 -22.93 -27.12 -26.97
C ARG A 85 -22.40 -25.76 -27.42
N HIS A 86 -23.01 -24.65 -26.99
CA HIS A 86 -22.52 -23.32 -27.36
C HIS A 86 -21.53 -22.85 -26.30
N ARG A 87 -20.31 -22.50 -26.73
CA ARG A 87 -19.32 -21.88 -25.85
C ARG A 87 -19.91 -20.57 -25.30
N ALA A 88 -19.78 -20.35 -24.01
CA ALA A 88 -20.16 -19.08 -23.40
C ALA A 88 -19.24 -17.98 -23.96
N VAL A 89 -19.82 -16.85 -24.37
CA VAL A 89 -19.11 -15.73 -25.00
C VAL A 89 -19.22 -14.50 -24.10
N PRO A 90 -18.14 -13.74 -23.88
CA PRO A 90 -18.20 -12.46 -23.19
C PRO A 90 -18.94 -11.41 -24.02
N VAL A 91 -19.88 -10.71 -23.41
CA VAL A 91 -20.73 -9.71 -24.05
C VAL A 91 -20.87 -8.47 -23.16
N MET A 92 -21.13 -7.33 -23.79
CA MET A 92 -21.33 -6.05 -23.10
C MET A 92 -22.71 -5.98 -22.45
N LYS A 93 -22.79 -5.51 -21.20
CA LYS A 93 -24.02 -5.44 -20.40
C LYS A 93 -24.97 -4.37 -20.92
N ALA A 94 -25.91 -4.79 -21.75
CA ALA A 94 -26.99 -3.94 -22.23
C ALA A 94 -28.36 -4.42 -21.73
N ASP A 95 -29.24 -3.46 -21.45
CA ASP A 95 -30.67 -3.68 -21.18
C ASP A 95 -31.45 -4.06 -22.45
N THR A 96 -30.79 -4.00 -23.62
CA THR A 96 -31.36 -4.38 -24.91
C THR A 96 -31.65 -5.87 -25.00
N LYS A 97 -32.48 -6.22 -26.00
CA LYS A 97 -32.81 -7.62 -26.30
C LYS A 97 -31.52 -8.43 -26.52
N LEU A 98 -31.57 -9.71 -26.16
CA LEU A 98 -30.43 -10.64 -26.29
C LEU A 98 -29.77 -10.66 -27.68
N ALA A 99 -30.54 -10.38 -28.74
CA ALA A 99 -30.06 -10.40 -30.13
C ALA A 99 -29.20 -9.18 -30.49
N ASP A 100 -29.34 -8.07 -29.76
CA ASP A 100 -28.68 -6.79 -30.07
C ASP A 100 -27.46 -6.54 -29.17
N ARG A 101 -26.96 -7.59 -28.50
CA ARG A 101 -25.81 -7.50 -27.59
C ARG A 101 -24.51 -7.53 -28.39
N ILE A 102 -23.61 -6.60 -28.10
CA ILE A 102 -22.28 -6.56 -28.69
C ILE A 102 -21.38 -7.57 -27.95
N THR A 103 -20.61 -8.36 -28.69
CA THR A 103 -19.57 -9.20 -28.08
C THR A 103 -18.43 -8.33 -27.55
N PHE A 104 -17.73 -8.77 -26.50
CA PHE A 104 -16.58 -8.02 -25.98
C PHE A 104 -15.52 -7.76 -27.07
N LYS A 105 -15.29 -8.74 -27.97
CA LYS A 105 -14.33 -8.61 -29.06
C LYS A 105 -14.71 -7.52 -30.07
N GLU A 106 -15.99 -7.43 -30.43
CA GLU A 106 -16.50 -6.36 -31.30
C GLU A 106 -16.37 -5.01 -30.60
N TRP A 107 -16.83 -4.92 -29.34
CA TRP A 107 -16.71 -3.71 -28.55
C TRP A 107 -15.25 -3.22 -28.44
N LEU A 108 -14.33 -4.15 -28.15
CA LEU A 108 -12.90 -3.85 -28.01
C LEU A 108 -12.31 -3.26 -29.30
N ARG A 109 -12.68 -3.80 -30.47
CA ARG A 109 -12.21 -3.29 -31.77
C ARG A 109 -12.64 -1.86 -32.00
N GLU A 110 -13.89 -1.53 -31.65
CA GLU A 110 -14.40 -0.17 -31.81
C GLU A 110 -13.72 0.80 -30.84
N VAL A 111 -13.72 0.50 -29.53
CA VAL A 111 -13.16 1.42 -28.52
C VAL A 111 -11.65 1.60 -28.65
N ALA A 112 -10.92 0.61 -29.17
CA ALA A 112 -9.49 0.72 -29.46
C ALA A 112 -9.16 1.85 -30.44
N THR A 113 -10.12 2.26 -31.27
CA THR A 113 -9.96 3.34 -32.27
C THR A 113 -10.43 4.72 -31.78
N MET A 114 -11.06 4.81 -30.60
CA MET A 114 -11.74 6.04 -30.13
C MET A 114 -10.82 7.07 -29.44
N ASN A 115 -9.52 6.81 -29.35
CA ASN A 115 -8.54 7.70 -28.70
C ASN A 115 -8.88 8.06 -27.23
N LYS A 116 -9.31 7.06 -26.46
CA LYS A 116 -9.71 7.18 -25.05
C LYS A 116 -9.10 6.04 -24.24
N ALA A 117 -8.91 6.25 -22.94
CA ALA A 117 -8.58 5.16 -22.01
C ALA A 117 -9.75 4.17 -21.95
N ILE A 118 -9.43 2.89 -21.78
CA ILE A 118 -10.41 1.80 -21.80
C ILE A 118 -10.48 1.21 -20.39
N LYS A 119 -11.62 1.35 -19.72
CA LYS A 119 -11.92 0.72 -18.44
C LYS A 119 -12.89 -0.44 -18.64
N ILE A 120 -12.44 -1.65 -18.33
CA ILE A 120 -13.20 -2.89 -18.50
C ILE A 120 -13.64 -3.38 -17.13
N ASN A 121 -14.95 -3.41 -16.89
CA ASN A 121 -15.52 -3.89 -15.64
C ASN A 121 -15.90 -5.37 -15.75
N PHE A 122 -15.22 -6.20 -14.97
CA PHE A 122 -15.49 -7.63 -14.84
C PHE A 122 -16.59 -7.83 -13.79
N ARG A 123 -17.77 -8.30 -14.23
CA ARG A 123 -18.95 -8.46 -13.36
C ARG A 123 -19.11 -9.86 -12.76
N SER A 124 -18.29 -10.84 -13.15
CA SER A 124 -18.33 -12.21 -12.61
C SER A 124 -16.99 -12.93 -12.77
N ASN A 125 -16.75 -13.96 -11.96
CA ASN A 125 -15.54 -14.78 -12.05
C ASN A 125 -15.36 -15.45 -13.42
N GLU A 126 -16.45 -15.89 -14.01
CA GLU A 126 -16.47 -16.61 -15.28
C GLU A 126 -15.97 -15.76 -16.46
N VAL A 127 -16.09 -14.43 -16.37
CA VAL A 127 -15.72 -13.51 -17.45
C VAL A 127 -14.23 -13.14 -17.43
N VAL A 128 -13.56 -13.31 -16.28
CA VAL A 128 -12.16 -12.88 -16.07
C VAL A 128 -11.23 -13.48 -17.10
N ARG A 129 -11.16 -14.81 -17.16
CA ARG A 129 -10.22 -15.49 -18.06
C ARG A 129 -10.56 -15.26 -19.54
N PRO A 130 -11.81 -15.43 -20.02
CA PRO A 130 -12.14 -15.20 -21.43
C PRO A 130 -11.80 -13.79 -21.92
N VAL A 131 -12.16 -12.74 -21.17
CA VAL A 131 -11.89 -11.34 -21.56
C VAL A 131 -10.39 -11.06 -21.62
N LEU A 132 -9.62 -11.56 -20.65
CA LEU A 132 -8.16 -11.43 -20.67
C LEU A 132 -7.52 -12.18 -21.83
N GLN A 133 -8.07 -13.34 -22.21
CA GLN A 133 -7.63 -14.08 -23.40
C GLN A 133 -7.96 -13.31 -24.69
N ASP A 134 -9.12 -12.66 -24.78
CA ASP A 134 -9.48 -11.81 -25.91
C ASP A 134 -8.56 -10.58 -26.02
N LEU A 135 -8.23 -9.95 -24.88
CA LEU A 135 -7.25 -8.85 -24.82
C LEU A 135 -5.87 -9.32 -25.29
N TYR A 136 -5.37 -10.43 -24.76
CA TYR A 136 -4.10 -11.02 -25.18
C TYR A 136 -4.09 -11.34 -26.68
N ALA A 137 -5.14 -11.99 -27.18
CA ALA A 137 -5.28 -12.34 -28.59
C ALA A 137 -5.34 -11.09 -29.48
N SER A 138 -6.02 -10.02 -29.05
CA SER A 138 -6.08 -8.75 -29.79
C SER A 138 -4.71 -8.10 -29.96
N GLN A 139 -3.80 -8.25 -28.99
CA GLN A 139 -2.45 -7.70 -29.07
C GLN A 139 -1.48 -8.60 -29.85
N ALA A 140 -1.78 -9.89 -29.95
CA ALA A 140 -1.00 -10.86 -30.73
C ALA A 140 -1.41 -10.92 -32.21
N ASP A 141 -2.65 -10.55 -32.53
CA ASP A 141 -3.20 -10.56 -33.90
C ASP A 141 -2.80 -9.28 -34.67
N PRO A 142 -1.98 -9.39 -35.73
CA PRO A 142 -1.54 -8.23 -36.51
C PRO A 142 -2.67 -7.47 -37.22
N THR A 143 -3.85 -8.10 -37.37
CA THR A 143 -5.02 -7.49 -38.01
C THR A 143 -5.92 -6.75 -37.03
N SER A 144 -5.71 -6.91 -35.72
CA SER A 144 -6.48 -6.23 -34.68
C SER A 144 -5.85 -4.87 -34.36
N PRO A 145 -6.65 -3.83 -34.03
CA PRO A 145 -6.11 -2.53 -33.63
C PRO A 145 -5.20 -2.64 -32.40
N VAL A 146 -4.01 -2.05 -32.47
CA VAL A 146 -3.08 -1.99 -31.33
C VAL A 146 -3.67 -1.08 -30.24
N LEU A 147 -3.64 -1.52 -28.98
CA LEU A 147 -4.12 -0.71 -27.87
C LEU A 147 -3.06 0.35 -27.52
N GLN A 148 -3.29 1.57 -28.00
CA GLN A 148 -2.36 2.71 -27.83
C GLN A 148 -2.65 3.57 -26.59
N TYR A 149 -3.69 3.23 -25.82
CA TYR A 149 -4.19 4.06 -24.71
C TYR A 149 -4.24 3.26 -23.40
N PRO A 150 -4.19 3.93 -22.24
CA PRO A 150 -4.33 3.29 -20.92
C PRO A 150 -5.49 2.29 -20.85
N VAL A 151 -5.21 1.09 -20.37
CA VAL A 151 -6.20 0.03 -20.13
C VAL A 151 -6.30 -0.20 -18.63
N ILE A 152 -7.52 -0.11 -18.11
CA ILE A 152 -7.85 -0.33 -16.70
C ILE A 152 -8.74 -1.55 -16.60
N LEU A 153 -8.26 -2.58 -15.90
CA LEU A 153 -9.03 -3.78 -15.62
C LEU A 153 -9.66 -3.62 -14.24
N HIS A 154 -10.99 -3.50 -14.20
CA HIS A 154 -11.72 -3.21 -12.97
C HIS A 154 -12.56 -4.39 -12.50
N ALA A 155 -12.45 -4.77 -11.23
CA ALA A 155 -13.32 -5.76 -10.62
C ALA A 155 -13.72 -5.36 -9.20
N ASN A 156 -14.97 -5.67 -8.85
CA ASN A 156 -15.45 -5.56 -7.48
C ASN A 156 -15.03 -6.80 -6.71
N VAL A 157 -13.85 -6.75 -6.10
CA VAL A 157 -13.26 -7.89 -5.38
C VAL A 157 -13.50 -7.83 -3.87
N PHE A 158 -13.91 -6.66 -3.36
CA PHE A 158 -14.23 -6.47 -1.95
C PHE A 158 -15.74 -6.38 -1.74
N ARG A 159 -16.25 -7.05 -0.70
CA ARG A 159 -17.69 -7.00 -0.41
C ARG A 159 -18.06 -5.75 0.39
N SER A 160 -19.02 -4.97 -0.11
CA SER A 160 -19.63 -3.89 0.68
C SER A 160 -20.48 -4.45 1.82
N PRO A 161 -20.60 -3.76 2.97
CA PRO A 161 -21.46 -4.19 4.07
C PRO A 161 -22.89 -4.43 3.59
N ARG A 162 -23.51 -5.57 3.91
CA ARG A 162 -24.89 -5.90 3.47
C ARG A 162 -25.10 -6.00 1.94
N SER A 163 -24.04 -6.02 1.13
CA SER A 163 -24.19 -6.29 -0.29
C SER A 163 -24.61 -7.74 -0.54
N VAL A 164 -25.54 -7.92 -1.48
CA VAL A 164 -25.98 -9.23 -1.98
C VAL A 164 -25.32 -9.60 -3.31
N GLU A 165 -24.59 -8.66 -3.94
CA GLU A 165 -23.81 -8.93 -5.15
C GLU A 165 -22.59 -9.78 -4.80
N THR A 166 -22.36 -10.82 -5.60
CA THR A 166 -21.18 -11.68 -5.48
C THR A 166 -19.95 -10.94 -5.95
N GLU A 167 -18.94 -10.83 -5.08
CA GLU A 167 -17.61 -10.33 -5.44
C GLU A 167 -16.91 -11.23 -6.49
N VAL A 168 -16.06 -10.61 -7.30
CA VAL A 168 -15.08 -11.34 -8.13
C VAL A 168 -13.95 -11.81 -7.21
N ASP A 169 -13.56 -13.07 -7.34
CA ASP A 169 -12.48 -13.68 -6.56
C ASP A 169 -11.18 -12.89 -6.78
N PRO A 170 -10.63 -12.26 -5.72
CA PRO A 170 -9.48 -11.36 -5.85
C PRO A 170 -8.25 -12.08 -6.39
N SER A 171 -7.98 -13.30 -5.91
CA SER A 171 -6.82 -14.09 -6.34
C SER A 171 -6.93 -14.44 -7.82
N THR A 172 -8.08 -14.96 -8.27
CA THR A 172 -8.32 -15.29 -9.68
C THR A 172 -8.18 -14.05 -10.56
N PHE A 173 -8.75 -12.91 -10.16
CA PHE A 173 -8.66 -11.69 -10.94
C PHE A 173 -7.22 -11.19 -11.07
N VAL A 174 -6.52 -11.07 -9.95
CA VAL A 174 -5.17 -10.50 -9.88
C VAL A 174 -4.14 -11.42 -10.55
N GLU A 175 -4.15 -12.71 -10.26
CA GLU A 175 -3.22 -13.68 -10.86
C GLU A 175 -3.43 -13.77 -12.38
N LYS A 176 -4.68 -13.87 -12.83
CA LYS A 176 -4.95 -13.98 -14.29
C LYS A 176 -4.64 -12.69 -15.02
N ALA A 177 -4.89 -11.53 -14.43
CA ALA A 177 -4.52 -10.26 -15.04
C ALA A 177 -2.99 -10.14 -15.15
N LYS A 178 -2.25 -10.54 -14.12
CA LYS A 178 -0.78 -10.61 -14.15
C LYS A 178 -0.26 -11.55 -15.23
N ASP A 179 -0.86 -12.72 -15.38
CA ASP A 179 -0.41 -13.74 -16.34
C ASP A 179 -0.75 -13.40 -17.80
N LEU A 180 -1.97 -12.92 -18.04
CA LEU A 180 -2.53 -12.79 -19.40
C LEU A 180 -2.46 -11.37 -19.95
N PHE A 181 -2.49 -10.35 -19.10
CA PHE A 181 -2.46 -8.95 -19.54
C PHE A 181 -1.74 -8.04 -18.52
N PRO A 182 -0.42 -8.24 -18.31
CA PRO A 182 0.37 -7.49 -17.33
C PRO A 182 0.56 -6.01 -17.67
N ASP A 183 0.24 -5.59 -18.90
CA ASP A 183 0.42 -4.22 -19.36
C ASP A 183 -0.88 -3.40 -19.18
N ALA A 184 -1.50 -3.50 -18.00
CA ALA A 184 -2.69 -2.72 -17.61
C ALA A 184 -2.62 -2.24 -16.17
N THR A 185 -3.41 -1.22 -15.86
CA THR A 185 -3.69 -0.80 -14.47
C THR A 185 -4.78 -1.70 -13.90
N LEU A 186 -4.55 -2.26 -12.71
CA LEU A 186 -5.55 -3.04 -11.99
C LEU A 186 -6.36 -2.13 -11.09
N SER A 187 -7.68 -2.07 -11.31
CA SER A 187 -8.61 -1.33 -10.46
C SER A 187 -9.42 -2.28 -9.58
N LEU A 188 -9.28 -2.13 -8.26
CA LEU A 188 -9.98 -2.96 -7.28
C LEU A 188 -11.08 -2.14 -6.60
N GLY A 189 -12.31 -2.65 -6.62
CA GLY A 189 -13.49 -1.97 -6.11
C GLY A 189 -14.28 -2.80 -5.10
N TRP A 190 -15.42 -2.22 -4.67
CA TRP A 190 -16.37 -2.86 -3.78
C TRP A 190 -17.69 -3.15 -4.48
N THR A 191 -18.32 -4.27 -4.12
CA THR A 191 -19.65 -4.62 -4.64
C THR A 191 -20.68 -3.53 -4.37
N LYS A 192 -21.64 -3.37 -5.28
CA LYS A 192 -22.70 -2.38 -5.18
C LYS A 192 -23.63 -2.74 -4.03
N GLN A 193 -24.01 -1.73 -3.25
CA GLN A 193 -24.96 -1.89 -2.15
C GLN A 193 -26.17 -0.98 -2.36
N SER A 194 -27.36 -1.55 -2.22
CA SER A 194 -28.61 -0.77 -2.13
C SER A 194 -28.70 -0.03 -0.79
N ASN A 195 -29.26 1.18 -0.81
CA ASN A 195 -29.48 1.99 0.40
C ASN A 195 -28.19 2.29 1.19
N PHE A 196 -27.04 2.36 0.51
CA PHE A 196 -25.73 2.62 1.12
C PHE A 196 -25.77 3.87 2.02
N SER A 197 -26.46 4.92 1.56
CA SER A 197 -26.58 6.21 2.25
C SER A 197 -27.28 6.13 3.60
N HIS A 198 -28.10 5.10 3.85
CA HIS A 198 -28.76 4.86 5.13
C HIS A 198 -27.91 4.05 6.12
N LEU A 199 -26.73 3.57 5.72
CA LEU A 199 -25.83 2.91 6.65
C LEU A 199 -25.29 3.88 7.70
N HIS A 200 -25.17 3.38 8.93
CA HIS A 200 -24.47 4.09 9.99
C HIS A 200 -23.01 4.37 9.58
N PRO A 201 -22.44 5.57 9.84
CA PRO A 201 -21.08 5.95 9.44
C PRO A 201 -19.99 4.94 9.83
N LYS A 202 -20.17 4.23 10.96
CA LYS A 202 -19.28 3.13 11.40
C LYS A 202 -19.05 2.03 10.35
N PHE A 203 -20.00 1.83 9.42
CA PHE A 203 -19.90 0.86 8.32
C PHE A 203 -19.45 1.51 7.01
N LYS A 204 -19.47 2.85 6.92
CA LYS A 204 -19.03 3.62 5.75
C LYS A 204 -17.55 4.00 5.88
N LYS A 205 -16.69 3.05 6.23
CA LYS A 205 -15.25 3.29 6.37
C LYS A 205 -14.45 2.04 6.01
N LEU A 206 -13.25 2.26 5.50
CA LEU A 206 -12.18 1.29 5.41
C LEU A 206 -11.48 1.19 6.79
N SER A 207 -11.68 0.08 7.49
CA SER A 207 -10.92 -0.22 8.70
C SER A 207 -9.48 -0.61 8.36
N TRP A 208 -8.56 -0.44 9.31
CA TRP A 208 -7.17 -0.91 9.17
C TRP A 208 -7.08 -2.40 8.83
N ARG A 209 -7.94 -3.21 9.44
CA ARG A 209 -8.05 -4.63 9.13
C ARG A 209 -8.41 -4.89 7.65
N GLN A 210 -9.37 -4.15 7.10
CA GLN A 210 -9.70 -4.27 5.67
C GLN A 210 -8.56 -3.76 4.81
N LEU A 211 -7.85 -2.71 5.23
CA LEU A 211 -6.67 -2.24 4.53
C LEU A 211 -5.58 -3.32 4.46
N PHE A 212 -5.29 -4.02 5.55
CA PHE A 212 -4.32 -5.12 5.56
C PHE A 212 -4.74 -6.27 4.64
N HIS A 213 -6.04 -6.57 4.58
CA HIS A 213 -6.58 -7.53 3.61
C HIS A 213 -6.41 -7.06 2.16
N ILE A 214 -6.49 -5.75 1.88
CA ILE A 214 -6.15 -5.21 0.55
C ILE A 214 -4.66 -5.44 0.23
N LEU A 215 -3.77 -5.22 1.20
CA LEU A 215 -2.31 -5.38 1.02
C LEU A 215 -1.89 -6.80 0.63
N GLU A 216 -2.64 -7.81 1.09
CA GLU A 216 -2.44 -9.21 0.70
C GLU A 216 -2.46 -9.41 -0.82
N TYR A 217 -3.25 -8.61 -1.54
CA TYR A 217 -3.37 -8.72 -3.00
C TYR A 217 -2.47 -7.75 -3.76
N ILE A 218 -2.21 -6.55 -3.23
CA ILE A 218 -1.59 -5.48 -4.03
C ILE A 218 -0.08 -5.33 -3.86
N SER A 219 0.46 -5.77 -2.71
CA SER A 219 1.87 -5.52 -2.34
C SER A 219 2.92 -6.20 -3.23
N ARG A 220 2.55 -7.29 -3.91
CA ARG A 220 3.43 -8.05 -4.82
C ARG A 220 3.13 -7.81 -6.31
N LEU A 221 2.34 -6.79 -6.62
CA LEU A 221 1.95 -6.48 -8.00
C LEU A 221 2.92 -5.48 -8.61
N ASP A 222 3.53 -5.87 -9.72
CA ASP A 222 4.34 -4.94 -10.51
C ASP A 222 3.44 -3.94 -11.26
N GLN A 223 2.21 -4.35 -11.58
CA GLN A 223 1.22 -3.53 -12.26
C GLN A 223 0.82 -2.31 -11.42
N PRO A 224 0.53 -1.14 -12.04
CA PRO A 224 -0.08 -0.03 -11.33
C PRO A 224 -1.43 -0.46 -10.75
N VAL A 225 -1.68 -0.05 -9.51
CA VAL A 225 -2.92 -0.38 -8.81
C VAL A 225 -3.73 0.88 -8.56
N MET A 226 -5.03 0.78 -8.77
CA MET A 226 -6.02 1.81 -8.50
C MET A 226 -7.09 1.27 -7.55
N LEU A 227 -7.28 1.90 -6.41
CA LEU A 227 -8.36 1.51 -5.49
C LEU A 227 -9.59 2.40 -5.71
N SER A 228 -10.71 1.80 -6.11
CA SER A 228 -11.97 2.50 -6.40
C SER A 228 -12.84 2.62 -5.16
N VAL A 229 -12.82 3.79 -4.51
CA VAL A 229 -13.44 4.01 -3.21
C VAL A 229 -14.61 4.98 -3.34
N ARG A 230 -15.77 4.63 -2.78
CA ARG A 230 -16.93 5.53 -2.71
C ARG A 230 -16.58 6.77 -1.87
N LEU A 231 -17.02 7.95 -2.30
CA LEU A 231 -16.65 9.24 -1.72
C LEU A 231 -17.01 9.35 -0.23
N SER A 232 -18.21 8.91 0.17
CA SER A 232 -18.57 8.89 1.59
C SER A 232 -17.75 7.92 2.44
N VAL A 233 -17.20 6.85 1.85
CA VAL A 233 -16.26 5.95 2.54
C VAL A 233 -14.91 6.65 2.72
N ALA A 234 -14.41 7.29 1.66
CA ALA A 234 -13.17 8.06 1.71
C ALA A 234 -13.21 9.16 2.78
N ALA A 235 -14.35 9.83 2.93
CA ALA A 235 -14.55 10.88 3.94
C ALA A 235 -14.36 10.37 5.37
N HIS A 236 -14.59 9.08 5.64
CA HIS A 236 -14.40 8.46 6.95
C HIS A 236 -13.14 7.58 7.02
N SER A 237 -12.26 7.61 6.01
CA SER A 237 -11.09 6.71 5.88
C SER A 237 -9.81 7.43 5.46
N LYS A 238 -9.74 8.74 5.72
CA LYS A 238 -8.61 9.60 5.35
C LYS A 238 -7.27 9.00 5.74
N GLU A 239 -7.12 8.53 6.99
CA GLU A 239 -5.85 7.99 7.48
C GLU A 239 -5.40 6.73 6.72
N GLN A 240 -6.33 5.80 6.45
CA GLN A 240 -6.03 4.58 5.69
C GLN A 240 -5.68 4.89 4.23
N LEU A 241 -6.38 5.86 3.63
CA LEU A 241 -6.15 6.28 2.24
C LEU A 241 -4.83 7.05 2.09
N LEU A 242 -4.48 7.92 3.03
CA LEU A 242 -3.19 8.59 3.06
C LEU A 242 -2.05 7.59 3.28
N TRP A 243 -2.25 6.57 4.10
CA TRP A 243 -1.28 5.51 4.29
C TRP A 243 -1.02 4.74 2.98
N LEU A 244 -2.07 4.37 2.23
CA LEU A 244 -1.95 3.74 0.91
C LEU A 244 -1.21 4.63 -0.09
N LEU A 245 -1.57 5.91 -0.16
CA LEU A 245 -0.97 6.86 -1.08
C LEU A 245 0.49 7.18 -0.74
N GLY A 246 0.91 6.99 0.52
CA GLY A 246 2.29 7.13 0.97
C GLY A 246 3.15 5.88 0.78
N MET A 247 2.61 4.79 0.22
CA MET A 247 3.39 3.59 -0.07
C MET A 247 4.51 3.85 -1.08
N ASP A 248 5.60 3.10 -0.94
CA ASP A 248 6.74 3.11 -1.87
C ASP A 248 6.31 2.64 -3.28
N GLN A 249 5.39 1.68 -3.34
CA GLN A 249 4.73 1.26 -4.57
C GLN A 249 3.69 2.31 -5.02
N SER A 250 3.63 2.58 -6.32
CA SER A 250 2.68 3.53 -6.89
C SER A 250 1.24 3.01 -6.83
N ILE A 251 0.46 3.53 -5.88
CA ILE A 251 -0.98 3.31 -5.77
C ILE A 251 -1.71 4.61 -6.11
N SER A 252 -2.80 4.47 -6.86
CA SER A 252 -3.73 5.55 -7.15
C SER A 252 -5.11 5.27 -6.53
N LEU A 253 -5.91 6.31 -6.34
CA LEU A 253 -7.30 6.20 -5.90
C LEU A 253 -8.23 6.67 -7.02
N LEU A 254 -9.36 5.98 -7.19
CA LEU A 254 -10.52 6.50 -7.90
C LEU A 254 -11.61 6.77 -6.88
N LEU A 255 -11.87 8.04 -6.58
CA LEU A 255 -12.96 8.44 -5.70
C LEU A 255 -14.22 8.62 -6.53
N TRP A 256 -15.27 7.85 -6.22
CA TRP A 256 -16.51 7.90 -6.99
C TRP A 256 -17.73 8.20 -6.13
N SER A 257 -18.76 8.80 -6.72
CA SER A 257 -20.04 9.02 -6.02
C SER A 257 -21.22 8.98 -6.99
N ASP A 258 -22.37 8.55 -6.48
CA ASP A 258 -23.65 8.59 -7.19
C ASP A 258 -24.58 9.65 -6.57
N ALA A 259 -25.74 9.86 -7.20
CA ALA A 259 -26.73 10.83 -6.76
C ALA A 259 -27.22 10.57 -5.32
N GLU A 260 -27.20 9.32 -4.87
CA GLU A 260 -27.61 8.92 -3.53
C GLU A 260 -26.51 9.14 -2.49
N ASP A 261 -25.24 9.27 -2.88
CA ASP A 261 -24.14 9.40 -1.93
C ASP A 261 -24.26 10.71 -1.14
N HIS A 262 -24.06 10.60 0.18
CA HIS A 262 -24.22 11.71 1.11
C HIS A 262 -22.95 11.86 1.95
N VAL A 263 -22.25 12.98 1.73
CA VAL A 263 -21.05 13.37 2.48
C VAL A 263 -21.42 14.52 3.42
N THR A 264 -21.35 14.26 4.73
CA THR A 264 -21.67 15.26 5.76
C THR A 264 -20.48 16.12 6.15
N ASN A 265 -19.27 15.55 6.15
CA ASN A 265 -18.03 16.25 6.45
C ASN A 265 -17.07 16.14 5.26
N TRP A 266 -16.80 17.28 4.62
CA TRP A 266 -15.91 17.37 3.46
C TRP A 266 -14.45 17.61 3.82
N THR A 267 -14.16 18.06 5.03
CA THR A 267 -12.80 18.36 5.51
C THR A 267 -11.81 17.22 5.20
N PRO A 268 -12.12 15.94 5.47
CA PRO A 268 -11.19 14.84 5.20
C PRO A 268 -10.90 14.62 3.71
N ILE A 269 -11.88 14.91 2.83
CA ILE A 269 -11.71 14.80 1.37
C ILE A 269 -10.82 15.93 0.84
N VAL A 270 -11.04 17.15 1.33
CA VAL A 270 -10.22 18.32 0.97
C VAL A 270 -8.79 18.12 1.44
N GLU A 271 -8.58 17.67 2.67
CA GLU A 271 -7.26 17.31 3.20
C GLU A 271 -6.58 16.19 2.40
N LEU A 272 -7.31 15.12 2.06
CA LEU A 272 -6.79 14.04 1.22
C LEU A 272 -6.31 14.56 -0.15
N ARG A 273 -7.09 15.45 -0.78
CA ARG A 273 -6.76 16.09 -2.06
C ARG A 273 -5.53 16.99 -1.97
N ARG A 274 -5.40 17.76 -0.89
CA ARG A 274 -4.28 18.69 -0.68
C ARG A 274 -2.99 18.03 -0.20
N SER A 275 -3.08 16.85 0.42
CA SER A 275 -1.91 16.14 0.99
C SER A 275 -1.18 15.24 -0.01
N THR A 276 -1.68 15.13 -1.25
CA THR A 276 -1.22 14.14 -2.24
C THR A 276 -0.97 14.82 -3.58
N THR A 277 -0.23 14.17 -4.48
CA THR A 277 -0.06 14.71 -5.84
C THR A 277 -1.38 14.60 -6.61
N LYS A 278 -1.73 15.66 -7.35
CA LYS A 278 -3.02 15.77 -8.05
C LYS A 278 -3.28 14.67 -9.09
N ASN A 279 -2.23 13.96 -9.52
CA ASN A 279 -2.32 12.84 -10.46
C ASN A 279 -2.53 11.47 -9.79
N ARG A 280 -2.45 11.35 -8.47
CA ARG A 280 -2.68 10.09 -7.74
C ARG A 280 -4.15 9.83 -7.39
N ILE A 281 -5.01 10.83 -7.50
CA ILE A 281 -6.45 10.70 -7.20
C ILE A 281 -7.27 11.12 -8.42
N LEU A 282 -8.03 10.17 -8.98
CA LEU A 282 -9.03 10.40 -10.01
C LEU A 282 -10.41 10.57 -9.35
N TYR A 283 -11.28 11.37 -9.98
CA TYR A 283 -12.59 11.71 -9.43
C TYR A 283 -13.71 11.42 -10.42
N ASP A 284 -14.49 10.41 -10.09
CA ASP A 284 -15.67 9.97 -10.84
C ASP A 284 -16.95 10.31 -10.06
N LEU A 285 -17.26 11.61 -10.03
CA LEU A 285 -18.22 12.17 -9.08
C LEU A 285 -19.51 12.61 -9.74
N ASP A 286 -20.62 12.42 -9.00
CA ASP A 286 -21.87 13.11 -9.26
C ASP A 286 -21.64 14.64 -9.41
N PRO A 287 -22.33 15.31 -10.35
CA PRO A 287 -22.12 16.74 -10.62
C PRO A 287 -22.17 17.64 -9.38
N LYS A 288 -23.01 17.31 -8.39
CA LYS A 288 -23.14 18.11 -7.15
C LYS A 288 -21.85 18.07 -6.32
N HIS A 289 -21.21 16.90 -6.25
CA HIS A 289 -19.96 16.67 -5.52
C HIS A 289 -18.76 17.22 -6.28
N ARG A 290 -18.75 17.07 -7.61
CA ARG A 290 -17.72 17.65 -8.48
C ARG A 290 -17.66 19.17 -8.35
N LYS A 291 -18.82 19.84 -8.39
CA LYS A 291 -18.90 21.30 -8.25
C LYS A 291 -18.31 21.78 -6.92
N PHE A 292 -18.55 21.06 -5.83
CA PHE A 292 -17.99 21.37 -4.52
C PHE A 292 -16.44 21.35 -4.53
N LEU A 293 -15.83 20.30 -5.06
CA LEU A 293 -14.37 20.18 -5.13
C LEU A 293 -13.72 21.15 -6.13
N GLN A 294 -14.48 21.67 -7.10
CA GLN A 294 -14.01 22.70 -8.02
C GLN A 294 -13.96 24.09 -7.36
N THR A 295 -14.83 24.35 -6.37
CA THR A 295 -14.87 25.63 -5.66
C THR A 295 -13.88 25.75 -4.51
N ASP A 296 -13.40 24.63 -3.96
CA ASP A 296 -12.44 24.64 -2.87
C ASP A 296 -11.02 24.98 -3.37
N SER A 297 -10.27 25.71 -2.55
CA SER A 297 -8.85 25.93 -2.79
C SER A 297 -8.09 24.61 -2.73
N ASN A 298 -7.21 24.36 -3.69
CA ASN A 298 -6.38 23.17 -3.76
C ASN A 298 -4.89 23.49 -3.50
N GLU A 299 -4.65 24.43 -2.58
CA GLU A 299 -3.33 24.73 -2.03
C GLU A 299 -2.77 23.49 -1.29
N PRO A 300 -1.61 22.96 -1.68
CA PRO A 300 -1.04 21.78 -1.04
C PRO A 300 -0.81 21.98 0.46
N ILE A 301 -1.18 20.99 1.26
CA ILE A 301 -0.83 20.95 2.68
C ILE A 301 0.45 20.11 2.79
N ALA A 302 1.56 20.77 3.09
CA ALA A 302 2.80 20.07 3.42
C ALA A 302 2.69 19.48 4.83
N THR A 303 2.19 18.25 4.96
CA THR A 303 2.39 17.48 6.19
C THR A 303 3.73 16.76 6.09
N PRO A 304 4.71 16.99 6.99
CA PRO A 304 5.95 16.24 6.96
C PRO A 304 5.66 14.74 7.15
N PRO A 305 6.44 13.84 6.52
CA PRO A 305 6.28 12.40 6.70
C PRO A 305 6.55 12.06 8.17
N THR A 306 5.74 11.16 8.73
CA THR A 306 5.95 10.66 10.11
C THR A 306 7.00 9.55 10.14
N PHE A 307 7.29 8.95 8.99
CA PHE A 307 8.28 7.91 8.78
C PHE A 307 9.13 8.21 7.53
N SER A 308 10.45 8.09 7.65
CA SER A 308 11.38 8.30 6.53
C SER A 308 11.63 6.98 5.79
N LEU A 309 11.16 6.87 4.56
CA LEU A 309 11.42 5.71 3.69
C LEU A 309 12.91 5.53 3.35
N GLN A 310 13.70 6.61 3.41
CA GLN A 310 15.12 6.60 3.06
C GLN A 310 15.99 6.06 4.20
N ASP A 311 15.64 6.41 5.44
CA ASP A 311 16.41 6.06 6.65
C ASP A 311 16.23 4.61 7.09
N TRP A 312 15.28 3.89 6.49
CA TRP A 312 14.96 2.51 6.85
C TRP A 312 14.96 1.60 5.62
N GLN A 313 15.78 0.54 5.67
CA GLN A 313 15.85 -0.49 4.64
C GLN A 313 15.01 -1.70 5.05
N ALA A 314 14.11 -2.12 4.17
CA ALA A 314 13.48 -3.44 4.30
C ALA A 314 14.45 -4.54 3.86
N VAL A 315 14.56 -5.59 4.66
CA VAL A 315 15.27 -6.83 4.33
C VAL A 315 14.25 -7.95 4.40
N GLU A 316 14.04 -8.63 3.28
CA GLU A 316 13.10 -9.73 3.15
C GLU A 316 13.84 -11.08 3.10
N PHE A 317 13.24 -12.09 3.70
CA PHE A 317 13.71 -13.46 3.72
C PHE A 317 12.72 -14.35 2.98
N SER A 318 13.23 -15.38 2.31
CA SER A 318 12.38 -16.37 1.64
C SER A 318 11.44 -17.06 2.63
N SER A 319 10.16 -17.08 2.32
CA SER A 319 9.13 -17.83 3.05
C SER A 319 8.52 -18.90 2.15
N SER A 320 8.29 -20.09 2.69
CA SER A 320 7.55 -21.17 2.00
C SER A 320 6.03 -21.03 2.17
N GLY A 321 5.56 -20.05 2.94
CA GLY A 321 4.14 -19.85 3.20
C GLY A 321 3.37 -19.37 1.97
N SER A 322 2.12 -19.82 1.85
CA SER A 322 1.20 -19.31 0.82
C SER A 322 0.69 -17.89 1.13
N GLN A 323 0.69 -17.50 2.40
CA GLN A 323 0.26 -16.17 2.84
C GLN A 323 1.34 -15.12 2.56
N LEU A 324 0.91 -13.91 2.23
CA LEU A 324 1.79 -12.75 2.15
C LEU A 324 2.46 -12.54 3.51
N SER A 325 3.79 -12.62 3.51
CA SER A 325 4.63 -12.33 4.67
C SER A 325 5.74 -11.37 4.23
N THR A 326 5.70 -10.13 4.72
CA THR A 326 6.58 -9.01 4.29
C THR A 326 6.41 -7.79 5.22
N VAL A 327 7.24 -6.76 5.01
CA VAL A 327 7.06 -5.40 5.51
C VAL A 327 6.71 -4.44 4.37
N VAL A 328 5.48 -3.90 4.39
CA VAL A 328 5.05 -2.88 3.43
C VAL A 328 5.36 -1.50 4.01
N ARG A 329 6.16 -0.70 3.30
CA ARG A 329 6.59 0.62 3.77
C ARG A 329 5.70 1.73 3.21
N SER A 330 5.34 2.68 4.07
CA SER A 330 4.63 3.92 3.73
C SER A 330 5.22 5.09 4.49
N GLU A 331 5.16 6.31 3.95
CA GLU A 331 5.54 7.57 4.62
C GLU A 331 4.81 7.81 5.96
N LYS A 332 3.71 7.09 6.19
CA LYS A 332 2.93 7.12 7.44
C LYS A 332 3.35 6.04 8.45
N GLY A 333 4.23 5.11 8.06
CA GLY A 333 4.74 4.04 8.91
C GLY A 333 4.69 2.67 8.23
N PRO A 334 5.61 1.75 8.53
CA PRO A 334 5.62 0.41 7.95
C PRO A 334 4.57 -0.52 8.56
N ALA A 335 4.00 -1.40 7.74
CA ALA A 335 3.09 -2.47 8.13
C ALA A 335 3.78 -3.83 7.99
N PHE A 336 3.78 -4.63 9.07
CA PHE A 336 4.31 -5.99 9.07
C PHE A 336 3.16 -6.98 8.93
N LEU A 337 3.24 -7.83 7.91
CA LEU A 337 2.20 -8.80 7.55
C LEU A 337 2.73 -10.23 7.62
N GLY A 338 1.89 -11.17 8.05
CA GLY A 338 2.14 -12.60 7.93
C GLY A 338 3.27 -13.11 8.81
N GLU A 339 3.98 -14.15 8.40
CA GLU A 339 5.09 -14.73 9.19
C GLU A 339 6.27 -13.74 9.34
N PRO A 340 7.08 -13.83 10.41
CA PRO A 340 8.23 -12.95 10.65
C PRO A 340 9.36 -13.23 9.65
N THR A 341 9.20 -12.71 8.44
CA THR A 341 10.04 -12.99 7.25
C THR A 341 10.61 -11.71 6.65
N ALA A 342 10.46 -10.59 7.34
CA ALA A 342 11.06 -9.32 6.97
C ALA A 342 11.40 -8.49 8.22
N LEU A 343 12.40 -7.62 8.07
CA LEU A 343 12.82 -6.66 9.09
C LEU A 343 13.14 -5.31 8.46
N LEU A 344 13.24 -4.29 9.31
CA LEU A 344 13.69 -2.95 8.95
C LEU A 344 15.03 -2.66 9.63
N LEU A 345 16.05 -2.42 8.83
CA LEU A 345 17.36 -1.95 9.29
C LEU A 345 17.40 -0.43 9.21
N SER A 346 17.76 0.24 10.31
CA SER A 346 18.03 1.67 10.27
C SER A 346 19.36 1.93 9.58
N LYS A 347 19.36 2.84 8.60
CA LYS A 347 20.56 3.33 7.92
C LYS A 347 21.25 4.47 8.66
N ILE A 348 20.63 4.99 9.72
CA ILE A 348 21.22 6.05 10.54
C ILE A 348 22.30 5.42 11.43
N PRO A 349 23.57 5.85 11.30
CA PRO A 349 24.63 5.30 12.13
C PRO A 349 24.44 5.70 13.59
N PRO A 350 24.75 4.80 14.53
CA PRO A 350 24.71 5.13 15.95
C PRO A 350 25.72 6.26 16.26
N PRO A 351 25.38 7.25 17.10
CA PRO A 351 26.31 8.31 17.45
C PRO A 351 27.47 7.78 18.32
N ASN A 352 28.52 8.58 18.47
CA ASN A 352 29.63 8.21 19.35
C ASN A 352 29.21 8.32 20.82
N PHE A 353 29.51 7.31 21.61
CA PHE A 353 29.45 7.37 23.08
C PHE A 353 30.33 8.54 23.58
N PRO A 354 29.91 9.36 24.57
CA PRO A 354 28.81 9.17 25.52
C PRO A 354 27.44 9.71 25.08
N SER A 355 27.23 9.99 23.78
CA SER A 355 25.90 10.38 23.29
C SER A 355 24.89 9.24 23.48
N GLU A 356 23.61 9.59 23.49
CA GLU A 356 22.50 8.63 23.44
C GLU A 356 21.85 8.61 22.06
N GLN A 357 21.14 7.51 21.79
CA GLN A 357 20.23 7.40 20.65
C GLN A 357 18.85 6.98 21.15
N LYS A 358 17.82 7.42 20.43
CA LYS A 358 16.43 7.17 20.76
C LYS A 358 15.69 6.53 19.59
N ILE A 359 14.92 5.49 19.89
CA ILE A 359 14.03 4.83 18.96
C ILE A 359 12.62 4.96 19.52
N SER A 360 11.76 5.67 18.83
CA SER A 360 10.38 5.90 19.27
C SER A 360 9.39 5.50 18.20
N GLY A 361 8.18 5.16 18.60
CA GLY A 361 7.10 4.90 17.67
C GLY A 361 5.83 4.47 18.39
N LYS A 362 4.85 4.07 17.59
CA LYS A 362 3.55 3.62 18.06
C LYS A 362 3.12 2.40 17.28
N VAL A 363 2.95 1.29 17.97
CA VAL A 363 2.49 0.05 17.36
C VAL A 363 0.98 -0.07 17.49
N HIS A 364 0.33 -0.41 16.39
CA HIS A 364 -1.08 -0.78 16.28
C HIS A 364 -1.18 -2.25 15.88
N PHE A 365 -1.51 -3.11 16.85
CA PHE A 365 -1.70 -4.54 16.63
C PHE A 365 -3.06 -4.82 15.98
N LEU A 366 -3.07 -5.73 15.02
CA LEU A 366 -4.23 -6.10 14.21
C LEU A 366 -4.36 -7.63 14.17
N PRO A 367 -4.96 -8.25 15.21
CA PRO A 367 -5.20 -9.69 15.20
C PRO A 367 -6.17 -10.11 14.09
N LYS A 368 -5.86 -11.20 13.38
CA LYS A 368 -6.70 -11.76 12.31
C LYS A 368 -7.97 -12.41 12.91
N LYS A 369 -9.12 -12.35 12.19
CA LYS A 369 -10.42 -12.91 12.69
C LYS A 369 -10.40 -14.41 12.46
N GLY A 370 -11.14 -15.13 13.30
CA GLY A 370 -11.24 -16.59 13.27
C GLY A 370 -10.17 -17.25 14.13
N MET A 371 -9.22 -16.47 14.67
CA MET A 371 -8.24 -16.90 15.66
C MET A 371 -8.65 -16.57 17.10
N GLU A 372 -9.91 -16.15 17.33
CA GLU A 372 -10.45 -15.92 18.68
C GLU A 372 -10.44 -17.21 19.55
N ASN A 373 -10.30 -18.39 18.91
CA ASN A 373 -10.15 -19.70 19.56
C ASN A 373 -8.77 -20.35 19.32
N VAL A 374 -7.80 -19.62 18.76
CA VAL A 374 -6.43 -20.11 18.58
C VAL A 374 -5.58 -19.45 19.65
N ASP A 375 -4.84 -20.26 20.41
CA ASP A 375 -3.85 -19.76 21.36
C ASP A 375 -2.80 -18.96 20.57
N LEU A 376 -2.96 -17.63 20.55
CA LEU A 376 -2.02 -16.72 19.93
C LEU A 376 -0.67 -16.90 20.62
N ASP A 377 0.42 -17.00 19.85
CA ASP A 377 1.76 -17.07 20.47
C ASP A 377 1.98 -15.83 21.34
N GLU A 378 2.16 -16.03 22.64
CA GLU A 378 2.46 -14.99 23.63
C GLU A 378 3.74 -14.18 23.29
N ASN A 379 4.57 -14.67 22.36
CA ASN A 379 5.73 -13.97 21.84
C ASN A 379 5.44 -13.14 20.58
N SER A 380 4.18 -13.03 20.18
CA SER A 380 3.76 -12.18 19.06
C SER A 380 3.90 -10.70 19.41
N GLY A 381 4.59 -9.95 18.55
CA GLY A 381 4.86 -8.55 18.85
C GLY A 381 5.94 -7.93 17.98
N VAL A 382 6.39 -6.76 18.43
CA VAL A 382 7.49 -6.00 17.83
C VAL A 382 8.76 -6.28 18.61
N SER A 383 9.84 -6.64 17.90
CA SER A 383 11.19 -6.72 18.45
C SER A 383 12.06 -5.61 17.86
N ILE A 384 12.72 -4.85 18.71
CA ILE A 384 13.75 -3.87 18.37
C ILE A 384 15.08 -4.46 18.85
N TYR A 385 15.94 -4.82 17.90
CA TYR A 385 17.28 -5.33 18.17
C TYR A 385 18.29 -4.19 18.15
N LEU A 386 19.13 -4.13 19.18
CA LEU A 386 20.30 -3.27 19.25
C LEU A 386 21.54 -4.13 19.04
N MET A 387 22.18 -3.98 17.88
CA MET A 387 23.33 -4.78 17.43
C MET A 387 24.67 -4.03 17.55
N ASP A 388 25.65 -4.63 18.23
CA ASP A 388 26.99 -4.04 18.40
C ASP A 388 27.75 -3.83 17.09
N LYS A 389 27.49 -4.70 16.09
CA LYS A 389 28.04 -4.60 14.75
C LYS A 389 26.97 -4.96 13.74
N VAL A 390 26.99 -4.29 12.57
CA VAL A 390 26.25 -4.76 11.40
C VAL A 390 26.91 -6.07 10.97
N GLN A 391 26.27 -7.19 11.32
CA GLN A 391 26.62 -8.51 10.81
C GLN A 391 25.72 -8.81 9.62
N ASP A 392 26.12 -9.75 8.78
CA ASP A 392 25.25 -10.30 7.76
C ASP A 392 24.02 -10.91 8.45
N ILE A 393 22.85 -10.31 8.20
CA ILE A 393 21.60 -10.75 8.81
C ILE A 393 21.01 -11.82 7.90
N ASP A 394 21.32 -13.08 8.20
CA ASP A 394 20.90 -14.23 7.39
C ASP A 394 19.51 -14.76 7.76
N SER A 395 18.91 -14.25 8.83
CA SER A 395 17.58 -14.68 9.29
C SER A 395 16.84 -13.57 10.03
N PRO A 396 15.51 -13.58 10.03
CA PRO A 396 14.70 -12.60 10.76
C PRO A 396 14.87 -12.72 12.29
N LYS A 397 15.29 -13.89 12.78
CA LYS A 397 15.58 -14.12 14.20
C LYS A 397 17.04 -13.79 14.50
N ILE A 398 17.29 -12.55 14.88
CA ILE A 398 18.64 -12.07 15.23
C ILE A 398 19.08 -12.70 16.54
N LYS A 399 20.21 -13.42 16.51
CA LYS A 399 20.84 -14.03 17.69
C LYS A 399 21.91 -13.09 18.24
N ASN A 400 22.21 -13.23 19.53
CA ASN A 400 23.31 -12.52 20.21
C ASN A 400 23.22 -10.98 20.18
N SER A 401 22.02 -10.42 20.01
CA SER A 401 21.74 -8.99 20.12
C SER A 401 20.96 -8.68 21.40
N LEU A 402 21.00 -7.43 21.85
CA LEU A 402 20.06 -6.97 22.86
C LEU A 402 18.69 -6.77 22.19
N GLU A 403 17.65 -7.38 22.76
CA GLU A 403 16.28 -7.33 22.25
C GLU A 403 15.40 -6.51 23.19
N VAL A 404 14.75 -5.47 22.66
CA VAL A 404 13.61 -4.81 23.31
C VAL A 404 12.35 -5.28 22.61
N PHE A 405 11.39 -5.83 23.36
CA PHE A 405 10.18 -6.42 22.79
C PHE A 405 8.92 -5.84 23.44
N ILE A 406 7.92 -5.63 22.60
CA ILE A 406 6.57 -5.16 22.96
C ILE A 406 5.58 -6.17 22.36
N GLY A 407 4.91 -6.93 23.24
CA GLY A 407 3.92 -7.93 22.89
C GLY A 407 2.55 -7.32 22.59
N PHE A 408 1.75 -8.03 21.80
CA PHE A 408 0.37 -7.63 21.50
C PHE A 408 -0.50 -7.57 22.76
N ASP A 409 -0.17 -8.40 23.76
CA ASP A 409 -0.79 -8.50 25.08
C ASP A 409 -0.30 -7.43 26.08
N GLY A 410 0.55 -6.50 25.65
CA GLY A 410 1.12 -5.44 26.49
C GLY A 410 2.34 -5.86 27.31
N LYS A 411 2.82 -7.11 27.17
CA LYS A 411 4.05 -7.56 27.81
C LYS A 411 5.26 -6.87 27.19
N ILE A 412 6.09 -6.23 28.00
CA ILE A 412 7.31 -5.59 27.55
C ILE A 412 8.53 -6.26 28.17
N LYS A 413 9.61 -6.40 27.40
CA LYS A 413 10.87 -6.99 27.91
C LYS A 413 12.08 -6.36 27.24
N ILE A 414 13.15 -6.20 28.02
CA ILE A 414 14.52 -5.98 27.51
C ILE A 414 15.29 -7.25 27.83
N THR A 415 15.98 -7.85 26.87
CA THR A 415 16.77 -9.08 27.04
C THR A 415 18.18 -8.85 26.51
N ASN A 416 19.19 -9.11 27.33
CA ASN A 416 20.59 -9.05 26.91
C ASN A 416 20.90 -10.20 25.92
N GLY A 417 21.89 -9.98 25.04
CA GLY A 417 22.47 -11.04 24.21
C GLY A 417 23.11 -12.15 25.05
N GLN A 418 23.70 -13.17 24.42
CA GLN A 418 24.34 -14.27 25.15
C GLN A 418 25.44 -13.79 26.11
N LEU A 419 25.14 -13.83 27.42
CA LEU A 419 26.05 -13.47 28.50
C LEU A 419 26.92 -14.67 28.90
N LYS A 420 27.84 -15.09 28.03
CA LYS A 420 28.83 -16.10 28.43
C LYS A 420 29.81 -15.46 29.41
N ASN A 421 29.94 -16.06 30.61
CA ASN A 421 30.91 -15.71 31.66
C ASN A 421 30.68 -14.38 32.42
N LEU A 422 29.45 -13.87 32.47
CA LEU A 422 29.13 -12.61 33.19
C LEU A 422 27.92 -12.78 34.13
N PRO A 423 28.07 -13.48 35.27
CA PRO A 423 26.97 -13.81 36.18
C PRO A 423 26.38 -12.59 36.92
N TYR A 424 27.09 -11.46 36.95
CA TYR A 424 26.70 -10.25 37.69
C TYR A 424 25.67 -9.38 36.95
N TYR A 425 25.39 -9.67 35.68
CA TYR A 425 24.44 -8.90 34.89
C TYR A 425 23.08 -9.58 34.85
N GLU A 426 22.02 -8.80 35.02
CA GLU A 426 20.68 -9.28 34.77
C GLU A 426 20.53 -9.68 33.29
N THR A 427 19.89 -10.82 33.07
CA THR A 427 19.69 -11.34 31.71
C THR A 427 18.53 -10.64 31.01
N LYS A 428 17.55 -10.17 31.77
CA LYS A 428 16.33 -9.54 31.26
C LYS A 428 15.67 -8.63 32.30
N SER A 429 14.91 -7.66 31.79
CA SER A 429 13.99 -6.80 32.55
C SER A 429 12.62 -6.89 31.89
N VAL A 430 11.54 -6.98 32.68
CA VAL A 430 10.18 -7.26 32.17
C VAL A 430 9.17 -6.33 32.83
N GLY A 431 8.15 -5.91 32.08
CA GLY A 431 7.02 -5.13 32.56
C GLY A 431 5.72 -5.55 31.86
N GLN A 432 4.60 -5.03 32.34
CA GLN A 432 3.27 -5.32 31.80
C GLN A 432 2.46 -4.03 31.66
N LEU A 433 1.99 -3.76 30.45
CA LEU A 433 1.05 -2.69 30.17
C LEU A 433 -0.40 -3.20 30.34
N PRO A 434 -1.37 -2.29 30.58
CA PRO A 434 -2.77 -2.63 30.40
C PRO A 434 -3.05 -3.03 28.96
N ASP A 435 -3.88 -4.06 28.78
CA ASP A 435 -4.30 -4.56 27.48
C ASP A 435 -4.89 -3.46 26.57
N SER A 436 -4.42 -3.40 25.35
CA SER A 436 -4.68 -2.36 24.35
C SER A 436 -4.27 -2.85 22.96
N ASP A 437 -5.00 -2.46 21.91
CA ASP A 437 -4.57 -2.73 20.53
C ASP A 437 -3.38 -1.85 20.12
N CYS A 438 -3.07 -0.83 20.93
CA CYS A 438 -2.18 0.25 20.55
C CYS A 438 -1.27 0.68 21.70
N TYR A 439 0.03 0.72 21.43
CA TYR A 439 1.05 1.11 22.40
C TYR A 439 2.05 2.09 21.79
N GLY A 440 2.38 3.15 22.53
CA GLY A 440 3.51 4.02 22.24
C GLY A 440 4.74 3.56 23.00
N PHE A 441 5.93 3.80 22.44
CA PHE A 441 7.19 3.46 23.08
C PHE A 441 8.30 4.47 22.76
N GLU A 442 9.27 4.56 23.68
CA GLU A 442 10.57 5.21 23.50
C GLU A 442 11.65 4.31 24.11
N VAL A 443 12.56 3.84 23.26
CA VAL A 443 13.77 3.12 23.65
C VAL A 443 14.93 4.10 23.65
N THR A 444 15.58 4.26 24.79
CA THR A 444 16.81 5.06 24.92
C THR A 444 18.00 4.14 25.13
N ASP A 445 18.96 4.19 24.23
CA ASP A 445 20.23 3.47 24.32
C ASP A 445 21.33 4.44 24.77
N MET A 446 21.81 4.24 26.00
CA MET A 446 22.91 5.00 26.61
C MET A 446 24.26 4.27 26.49
N GLY A 447 24.32 3.16 25.74
CA GLY A 447 25.51 2.33 25.54
C GLY A 447 25.84 1.38 26.69
N TRP A 448 25.60 1.77 27.95
CA TRP A 448 25.78 0.92 29.13
C TRP A 448 24.47 0.47 29.77
N ARG A 449 23.36 1.13 29.40
CA ARG A 449 22.01 0.86 29.87
C ARG A 449 21.04 1.13 28.73
N VAL A 450 20.02 0.28 28.64
CA VAL A 450 18.86 0.51 27.78
C VAL A 450 17.65 0.76 28.66
N LYS A 451 16.89 1.79 28.32
CA LYS A 451 15.61 2.10 28.95
C LYS A 451 14.51 1.98 27.90
N LEU A 452 13.41 1.32 28.27
CA LEU A 452 12.15 1.32 27.52
C LEU A 452 11.10 2.02 28.36
N ASP A 453 10.57 3.12 27.83
CA ASP A 453 9.33 3.73 28.30
C ASP A 453 8.22 3.32 27.33
N ALA A 454 7.18 2.62 27.81
CA ALA A 454 6.05 2.22 26.98
C ALA A 454 4.73 2.62 27.63
N TRP A 455 3.70 2.90 26.82
CA TRP A 455 2.39 3.32 27.32
C TRP A 455 1.25 2.91 26.39
N THR A 456 0.04 2.80 26.92
CA THR A 456 -1.18 2.66 26.10
C THR A 456 -1.39 3.91 25.25
N ALA A 457 -1.58 3.76 23.94
CA ALA A 457 -1.76 4.85 22.99
C ALA A 457 -3.12 4.75 22.26
N GLU A 458 -3.47 5.80 21.51
CA GLU A 458 -4.71 5.87 20.75
C GLU A 458 -4.46 5.64 19.27
N CYS A 459 -4.94 4.52 18.73
CA CYS A 459 -4.88 4.26 17.29
C CYS A 459 -6.28 4.46 16.67
N GLY A 460 -6.41 5.42 15.74
CA GLY A 460 -7.67 5.75 15.09
C GLY A 460 -8.73 6.33 16.04
N ASN A 461 -10.00 5.94 15.88
CA ASN A 461 -11.15 6.54 16.60
C ASN A 461 -11.44 5.86 17.96
N GLN A 462 -10.47 5.20 18.60
CA GLN A 462 -10.70 4.58 19.91
C GLN A 462 -10.80 5.66 21.00
N LYS A 463 -11.63 5.41 22.02
CA LYS A 463 -11.89 6.36 23.12
C LYS A 463 -10.63 6.57 23.96
N LEU A 464 -10.41 7.83 24.37
CA LEU A 464 -9.38 8.24 25.33
C LEU A 464 -9.28 7.26 26.50
N ARG A 465 -8.16 6.53 26.58
CA ARG A 465 -7.76 5.82 27.80
C ARG A 465 -6.68 6.65 28.48
N LYS A 466 -6.75 6.74 29.82
CA LYS A 466 -5.72 7.44 30.60
C LYS A 466 -4.35 6.81 30.30
N ARG A 467 -3.41 7.62 29.75
CA ARG A 467 -2.04 7.17 29.47
C ARG A 467 -1.42 6.58 30.74
N ARG A 468 -1.08 5.30 30.69
CA ARG A 468 -0.32 4.60 31.75
C ARG A 468 1.03 4.21 31.18
N THR A 469 2.08 4.84 31.70
CA THR A 469 3.46 4.56 31.29
C THR A 469 4.06 3.51 32.22
N VAL A 470 4.74 2.52 31.64
CA VAL A 470 5.57 1.55 32.34
C VAL A 470 6.99 1.71 31.80
N SER A 471 7.93 1.87 32.72
CA SER A 471 9.35 2.06 32.41
C SER A 471 10.13 0.85 32.91
N ILE A 472 10.92 0.25 32.04
CA ILE A 472 11.86 -0.81 32.40
C ILE A 472 13.26 -0.45 31.90
N GLU A 473 14.27 -0.87 32.64
CA GLU A 473 15.68 -0.66 32.27
C GLU A 473 16.48 -1.95 32.43
N LEU A 474 17.55 -2.07 31.66
CA LEU A 474 18.50 -3.18 31.75
C LEU A 474 19.92 -2.67 31.51
N ASP A 475 20.83 -3.02 32.43
CA ASP A 475 22.26 -2.77 32.27
C ASP A 475 22.89 -3.76 31.30
N THR A 476 23.78 -3.25 30.45
CA THR A 476 24.44 -4.04 29.41
C THR A 476 25.87 -4.38 29.85
N PRO A 477 26.39 -5.57 29.49
CA PRO A 477 27.76 -5.95 29.74
C PRO A 477 28.79 -4.90 29.37
N PHE A 478 29.79 -4.68 30.23
CA PHE A 478 30.90 -3.81 29.89
C PHE A 478 31.75 -4.44 28.78
N GLN A 479 31.75 -3.83 27.59
CA GLN A 479 32.68 -4.16 26.50
C GLN A 479 33.89 -3.22 26.58
N LYS A 480 35.07 -3.68 26.09
CA LYS A 480 36.33 -2.90 26.12
C LYS A 480 36.16 -1.46 25.61
N ASN A 481 35.31 -1.28 24.60
CA ASN A 481 34.87 0.02 24.12
C ASN A 481 33.34 0.07 24.18
N ARG A 482 32.80 1.12 24.79
CA ARG A 482 31.36 1.37 24.77
C ARG A 482 30.99 1.92 23.40
N HIS A 483 30.12 1.20 22.70
CA HIS A 483 29.59 1.61 21.42
C HIS A 483 28.07 1.60 21.50
N LEU A 484 27.48 2.60 20.85
CA LEU A 484 26.06 2.57 20.57
C LEU A 484 25.81 1.63 19.39
N ARG A 485 24.60 1.09 19.35
CA ARG A 485 24.28 -0.10 18.56
C ARG A 485 23.42 0.23 17.36
N ASN A 486 23.57 -0.55 16.29
CA ASN A 486 22.72 -0.44 15.12
C ASN A 486 21.31 -0.92 15.46
N VAL A 487 20.30 -0.29 14.85
CA VAL A 487 18.88 -0.52 15.17
C VAL A 487 18.24 -1.37 14.08
N VAL A 488 17.63 -2.47 14.48
CA VAL A 488 16.77 -3.29 13.63
C VAL A 488 15.40 -3.44 14.27
N VAL A 489 14.34 -3.30 13.49
CA VAL A 489 12.95 -3.55 13.91
C VAL A 489 12.41 -4.75 13.14
N SER A 490 11.87 -5.73 13.85
CA SER A 490 11.34 -6.96 13.27
C SER A 490 10.02 -7.36 13.93
N LYS A 491 9.20 -8.11 13.19
CA LYS A 491 8.12 -8.90 13.78
C LYS A 491 8.68 -10.13 14.50
N LYS A 492 8.03 -10.53 15.59
CA LYS A 492 8.23 -11.80 16.31
C LYS A 492 6.87 -12.48 16.53
N GLY A 493 6.87 -13.80 16.68
CA GLY A 493 5.68 -14.62 16.85
C GLY A 493 5.21 -15.26 15.54
N ASP A 494 3.91 -15.50 15.44
CA ASP A 494 3.28 -16.20 14.31
C ASP A 494 2.57 -15.23 13.33
N SER A 495 1.94 -15.77 12.27
CA SER A 495 1.16 -15.00 11.29
C SER A 495 -0.21 -14.50 11.79
N ALA A 496 -0.59 -14.74 13.04
CA ALA A 496 -1.92 -14.41 13.56
C ALA A 496 -2.10 -12.92 13.87
N VAL A 497 -1.00 -12.23 14.21
CA VAL A 497 -1.01 -10.81 14.58
C VAL A 497 -0.19 -10.00 13.59
N ASP A 498 -0.85 -9.21 12.75
CA ASP A 498 -0.18 -8.18 11.96
C ASP A 498 -0.08 -6.89 12.76
N PHE A 499 0.77 -5.95 12.35
CA PHE A 499 0.78 -4.63 12.99
C PHE A 499 1.23 -3.52 12.05
N LEU A 500 0.75 -2.30 12.35
CA LEU A 500 1.23 -1.06 11.78
C LEU A 500 2.12 -0.35 12.80
N LEU A 501 3.28 0.13 12.36
CA LEU A 501 4.20 0.89 13.19
C LEU A 501 4.18 2.36 12.76
N GLU A 502 3.34 3.15 13.42
CA GLU A 502 3.19 4.59 13.20
C GLU A 502 4.34 5.36 13.85
N GLU A 503 4.71 6.51 13.27
CA GLU A 503 5.66 7.47 13.87
C GLU A 503 7.03 6.87 14.25
N LEU A 504 7.47 5.79 13.58
CA LEU A 504 8.77 5.19 13.83
C LEU A 504 9.90 6.18 13.51
N GLN A 505 10.67 6.55 14.53
CA GLN A 505 11.80 7.46 14.42
C GLN A 505 13.02 6.86 15.09
N HIS A 506 14.19 7.04 14.46
CA HIS A 506 15.48 6.81 15.07
C HIS A 506 16.22 8.15 15.10
N LYS A 507 16.44 8.69 16.29
CA LYS A 507 17.12 9.97 16.52
C LYS A 507 18.47 9.72 17.18
N ASN A 508 19.50 10.36 16.62
CA ASN A 508 20.77 10.54 17.27
C ASN A 508 20.92 12.00 17.71
N ALA A 509 21.65 12.27 18.80
CA ALA A 509 21.83 13.62 19.34
C ALA A 509 22.51 14.62 18.35
N TYR A 510 22.99 14.15 17.20
CA TYR A 510 23.74 14.95 16.22
C TYR A 510 22.91 15.50 15.05
N ASN A 511 21.66 15.06 14.85
CA ASN A 511 20.82 15.54 13.75
C ASN A 511 19.92 16.71 14.17
N TYR A 512 20.55 17.84 14.52
CA TYR A 512 19.98 19.18 14.30
C TYR A 512 20.70 19.80 13.10
N ARG A 513 20.47 19.26 11.89
CA ARG A 513 20.73 20.03 10.67
C ARG A 513 19.68 21.13 10.62
N ASN A 514 20.01 22.26 11.22
CA ASN A 514 19.24 23.49 11.10
C ASN A 514 19.14 23.83 9.60
N PRO A 515 17.94 23.77 8.97
CA PRO A 515 17.81 23.93 7.53
C PRO A 515 18.08 25.37 7.05
N TRP A 516 18.39 26.30 7.96
CA TRP A 516 18.67 27.70 7.65
C TRP A 516 20.16 28.04 7.49
N ILE A 517 21.09 27.15 7.87
CA ILE A 517 22.52 27.50 7.88
C ILE A 517 23.23 27.10 6.57
N THR A 518 22.70 26.16 5.78
CA THR A 518 23.29 25.78 4.48
C THR A 518 22.90 26.69 3.32
N VAL A 519 21.88 27.55 3.47
CA VAL A 519 21.50 28.53 2.43
C VAL A 519 22.28 29.84 2.57
N VAL A 520 22.79 30.17 3.76
CA VAL A 520 23.58 31.39 3.96
C VAL A 520 25.04 31.20 3.49
N SER A 521 25.59 29.99 3.54
CA SER A 521 26.95 29.71 3.06
C SER A 521 27.08 29.70 1.52
N THR A 522 26.04 29.29 0.80
CA THR A 522 26.04 29.26 -0.67
C THR A 522 25.64 30.59 -1.31
N ILE A 523 24.93 31.46 -0.60
CA ILE A 523 24.58 32.81 -1.08
C ILE A 523 25.71 33.82 -0.79
N LEU A 524 26.50 33.64 0.27
CA LEU A 524 27.67 34.50 0.52
C LEU A 524 28.86 34.22 -0.42
N LEU A 525 28.94 33.04 -1.04
CA LEU A 525 29.96 32.78 -2.07
C LEU A 525 29.60 33.34 -3.45
N MET A 526 28.33 33.63 -3.72
CA MET A 526 27.90 34.26 -4.99
C MET A 526 27.97 35.80 -4.96
N ILE A 527 28.11 36.41 -3.78
CA ILE A 527 28.26 37.87 -3.66
C ILE A 527 29.73 38.32 -3.77
N TYR A 528 30.69 37.38 -3.70
CA TYR A 528 32.11 37.65 -4.00
C TYR A 528 32.49 37.45 -5.48
N LEU A 529 31.52 37.16 -6.35
CA LEU A 529 31.69 36.97 -7.79
C LEU A 529 30.76 37.86 -8.64
N LEU A 530 30.33 38.99 -8.07
CA LEU A 530 29.82 40.13 -8.83
C LEU A 530 30.95 40.89 -9.52
#